data_AF-A0A9E5I513-F1
#
_entry.id   AF-A0A9E5I513-F1
#
_cell.length_a   1.000
_cell.length_b   1.000
_cell.length_c   1.000
_cell.angle_alpha   90.00
_cell.angle_beta   90.00
_cell.angle_gamma   90.00
#
_symmetry.space_group_name_H-M   'P 1'
#
loop_
_entity.id
_entity.type
_entity.pdbx_description
1 polymer ?
#
loop_
_entity_poly.entity_id
_entity_poly.type
_entity_poly.pdbx_seq_one_letter_code
_entity_poly.pdbx_strand_id
1 'polypeptide(L)'
;MEAWKIGGSWLWTAVLGGLTLTAVFLLFRYRASIAKFLGEVRGELAKCSWPWDPTEAGVKKYRELIDSTAVVAMTTLVLAAYTSGFD
;
A
#
# COMPACT_ATOMS: atom_id res chain seq x y z
N MET A 1 21.81 -31.25 17.50
CA MET A 1 20.59 -31.22 16.65
C MET A 1 19.49 -30.30 17.18
N GLU A 2 19.76 -29.46 18.19
CA GLU A 2 18.74 -28.63 18.86
C GLU A 2 18.55 -27.23 18.23
N ALA A 3 19.50 -26.76 17.41
CA ALA A 3 19.51 -25.41 16.84
C ALA A 3 18.34 -25.12 15.87
N TRP A 4 17.70 -26.17 15.34
CA TRP A 4 16.62 -26.05 14.35
C TRP A 4 15.23 -26.15 14.98
N LYS A 5 15.11 -26.45 16.29
CA LYS A 5 13.82 -26.56 16.99
C LYS A 5 13.19 -25.19 17.22
N ILE A 6 12.27 -24.82 16.35
CA ILE A 6 11.44 -23.62 16.53
C ILE A 6 10.45 -23.91 17.68
N GLY A 7 10.59 -23.18 18.80
CA GLY A 7 9.73 -23.34 19.98
C GLY A 7 9.91 -24.66 20.74
N GLY A 8 11.04 -25.36 20.59
CA GLY A 8 11.35 -26.59 21.35
C GLY A 8 10.67 -27.86 20.83
N SER A 9 9.83 -27.79 19.80
CA SER A 9 9.13 -28.94 19.22
C SER A 9 9.53 -29.17 17.76
N TRP A 10 9.92 -30.41 17.43
CA TRP A 10 10.15 -30.85 16.05
C TRP A 10 8.89 -30.78 15.19
N LEU A 11 7.71 -30.90 15.79
CA LEU A 11 6.44 -30.86 15.08
C LEU A 11 6.21 -29.46 14.47
N TRP A 12 6.51 -28.39 15.21
CA TRP A 12 6.44 -27.02 14.70
C TRP A 12 7.42 -26.76 13.57
N THR A 13 8.63 -27.34 13.64
CA THR A 13 9.61 -27.20 12.56
C THR A 13 9.18 -27.87 11.26
N ALA A 14 8.58 -29.06 11.36
CA ALA A 14 8.08 -29.78 10.20
C ALA A 14 6.88 -29.04 9.57
N VAL A 15 5.97 -28.50 10.39
CA VAL A 15 4.82 -27.72 9.93
C VAL A 15 5.29 -26.43 9.24
N LEU A 16 6.20 -25.67 9.85
CA LEU A 16 6.73 -24.44 9.25
C LEU A 16 7.54 -24.73 7.98
N GLY A 17 8.33 -25.81 7.96
CA GLY A 17 9.02 -26.29 6.76
C GLY A 17 8.03 -26.64 5.63
N GLY A 18 6.96 -27.36 5.95
CA GLY A 18 5.90 -27.68 4.98
C GLY A 18 5.18 -26.45 4.45
N LEU A 19 4.83 -25.51 5.33
CA LEU A 19 4.18 -24.24 4.96
C LEU A 19 5.07 -23.37 4.08
N THR A 20 6.35 -23.24 4.41
CA THR A 20 7.31 -22.47 3.62
C THR A 20 7.53 -23.08 2.24
N LEU A 21 7.69 -24.41 2.14
CA LEU A 21 7.79 -25.10 0.85
C LEU A 21 6.53 -24.96 0.01
N THR A 22 5.35 -25.06 0.63
CA THR A 22 4.06 -24.86 -0.06
C THR A 22 3.92 -23.43 -0.55
N ALA A 23 4.28 -22.43 0.26
CA ALA A 23 4.27 -21.03 -0.13
C ALA A 23 5.23 -20.76 -1.30
N VAL A 24 6.45 -21.30 -1.25
CA VAL A 24 7.43 -21.19 -2.35
C VAL A 24 6.92 -21.87 -3.61
N PHE A 25 6.30 -23.05 -3.49
CA PHE A 25 5.70 -23.75 -4.61
C PHE A 25 4.57 -22.94 -5.27
N LEU A 26 3.66 -22.37 -4.46
CA LEU A 26 2.58 -21.51 -4.95
C LEU A 26 3.14 -20.24 -5.63
N LEU A 27 4.12 -19.58 -5.01
CA LEU A 27 4.79 -18.42 -5.61
C LEU A 27 5.41 -18.78 -6.96
N PHE A 28 6.09 -19.92 -7.06
CA PHE A 28 6.67 -20.39 -8.32
C PHE A 28 5.61 -20.73 -9.37
N ARG A 29 4.48 -21.31 -8.95
CA ARG A 29 3.35 -21.69 -9.81
C ARG A 29 2.58 -20.48 -10.35
N TYR A 30 2.48 -19.41 -9.57
CA TYR A 30 1.76 -18.19 -9.93
C TYR A 30 2.66 -17.03 -10.40
N ARG A 31 3.98 -17.25 -10.50
CA ARG A 31 4.98 -16.23 -10.88
C ARG A 31 4.61 -15.40 -12.12
N ALA A 32 4.03 -16.04 -13.14
CA ALA A 32 3.66 -15.37 -14.39
C ALA A 32 2.45 -14.44 -14.21
N SER A 33 1.47 -14.86 -13.41
CA SER A 33 0.30 -14.04 -13.09
C SER A 33 0.71 -12.83 -12.25
N ILE A 34 1.58 -13.05 -11.26
CA ILE A 34 2.13 -11.97 -10.41
C ILE A 34 2.91 -10.98 -11.26
N ALA A 35 3.80 -11.46 -12.15
CA ALA A 35 4.58 -10.59 -13.04
C ALA A 35 3.67 -9.79 -13.99
N LYS A 36 2.63 -10.42 -14.54
CA LYS A 36 1.64 -9.73 -15.40
C LYS A 36 0.91 -8.63 -14.62
N PHE A 37 0.38 -8.94 -13.44
CA PHE A 37 -0.30 -7.98 -12.58
C PHE A 37 0.61 -6.80 -12.21
N LEU A 38 1.86 -7.07 -11.81
CA LEU A 38 2.82 -6.01 -11.49
C LEU A 38 3.17 -5.15 -12.72
N GLY A 39 3.23 -5.77 -13.91
CA GLY A 39 3.42 -5.05 -15.17
C GLY A 39 2.25 -4.10 -15.49
N GLU A 40 1.02 -4.58 -15.31
CA GLU A 40 -0.20 -3.78 -15.50
C GLU A 40 -0.28 -2.64 -14.48
N VAL A 41 -0.09 -2.93 -13.19
CA VAL A 41 -0.07 -1.91 -12.12
C VAL A 41 0.99 -0.86 -12.39
N ARG A 42 2.21 -1.26 -12.80
CA ARG A 42 3.26 -0.30 -13.16
C ARG A 42 2.85 0.55 -14.36
N GLY A 43 2.19 -0.04 -15.36
CA GLY A 43 1.67 0.66 -16.52
C GLY A 43 0.62 1.71 -16.15
N GLU A 44 -0.29 1.38 -15.23
CA GLU A 44 -1.31 2.32 -14.75
C GLU A 44 -0.72 3.40 -13.82
N LEU A 45 0.20 3.04 -12.92
CA LEU A 45 0.89 3.99 -12.05
C LEU A 45 1.71 5.04 -12.83
N ALA A 46 2.22 4.67 -14.01
CA ALA A 46 2.94 5.61 -14.87
C ALA A 46 2.01 6.64 -15.53
N LYS A 47 0.70 6.36 -15.63
CA LYS A 47 -0.31 7.29 -16.16
C LYS A 47 -0.87 8.21 -15.08
N CYS A 48 -0.70 7.86 -13.80
CA CYS A 48 -1.20 8.66 -12.70
C CYS A 48 -0.48 10.02 -12.64
N SER A 49 -1.25 11.10 -12.58
CA SER A 49 -0.77 12.42 -12.18
C SER A 49 -0.70 12.46 -10.65
N TRP A 50 0.51 12.34 -10.11
CA TRP A 50 0.71 12.49 -8.68
C TRP A 50 0.56 13.96 -8.28
N PRO A 51 -0.10 14.28 -7.15
CA PRO A 51 -0.34 15.66 -6.70
C PRO A 51 0.92 16.33 -6.12
N TRP A 52 2.10 15.80 -6.46
CA TRP A 52 3.39 16.36 -6.12
C TRP A 52 4.33 16.37 -7.32
N ASP A 53 5.04 17.49 -7.50
CA ASP A 53 6.00 17.64 -8.58
C ASP A 53 7.42 17.26 -8.11
N PRO A 54 8.06 16.21 -8.65
CA PRO A 54 9.42 15.83 -8.28
C PRO A 54 10.49 16.83 -8.76
N THR A 55 10.16 17.74 -9.68
CA THR A 55 11.09 18.75 -10.22
C THR A 55 11.18 19.99 -9.32
N GLU A 56 10.17 20.22 -8.49
CA GLU A 56 10.14 21.33 -7.54
C GLU A 56 10.60 20.90 -6.14
N ALA A 57 11.32 21.79 -5.45
CA ALA A 57 11.78 21.56 -4.07
C ALA A 57 10.91 22.30 -3.04
N GLY A 58 10.90 21.78 -1.81
CA GLY A 58 10.23 22.41 -0.67
C GLY A 58 8.70 22.33 -0.75
N VAL A 59 8.02 23.37 -0.26
CA VAL A 59 6.54 23.40 -0.14
C VAL A 59 5.85 23.47 -1.50
N LYS A 60 6.49 24.07 -2.51
CA LYS A 60 5.91 24.21 -3.85
C LYS A 60 5.64 22.86 -4.53
N LYS A 61 6.47 21.85 -4.23
CA LYS A 61 6.27 20.45 -4.62
C LYS A 61 4.84 19.95 -4.36
N TYR A 62 4.22 20.35 -3.26
CA TYR A 62 2.93 19.83 -2.82
C TYR A 62 1.77 20.80 -3.11
N ARG A 63 1.96 21.77 -4.01
CA ARG A 63 0.98 22.83 -4.24
C ARG A 63 -0.39 22.29 -4.65
N GLU A 64 -0.45 21.33 -5.59
CA GLU A 64 -1.71 20.72 -6.03
C GLU A 64 -2.39 19.92 -4.89
N LEU A 65 -1.60 19.22 -4.08
CA LEU A 65 -2.09 18.51 -2.91
C LEU A 65 -2.69 19.46 -1.86
N ILE A 66 -1.99 20.56 -1.57
CA ILE A 66 -2.43 21.56 -0.60
C ILE A 66 -3.71 22.25 -1.09
N ASP A 67 -3.75 22.65 -2.37
CA ASP A 67 -4.89 23.36 -2.94
C ASP A 67 -6.16 22.49 -2.92
N SER A 68 -6.05 21.24 -3.38
CA SER A 68 -7.16 20.28 -3.35
C SER A 68 -7.64 19.99 -1.91
N THR A 69 -6.72 19.81 -0.97
CA THR A 69 -7.07 19.55 0.44
C THR A 69 -7.71 20.77 1.10
N ALA A 70 -7.22 21.98 0.81
CA ALA A 70 -7.76 23.22 1.35
C ALA A 70 -9.20 23.45 0.91
N VAL A 71 -9.52 23.19 -0.37
CA VAL A 71 -10.89 23.29 -0.90
C VAL A 71 -11.83 22.33 -0.17
N VAL A 72 -11.42 21.07 0.00
CA VAL A 72 -12.23 20.08 0.74
C VAL A 72 -12.43 20.53 2.19
N ALA A 73 -11.36 20.94 2.87
CA ALA A 73 -11.43 21.41 4.25
C ALA A 73 -12.39 22.59 4.40
N MET A 74 -12.31 23.61 3.54
CA MET A 74 -13.21 24.77 3.58
C MET A 74 -14.66 24.35 3.35
N THR A 75 -14.92 23.46 2.40
CA THR A 75 -16.28 23.02 2.07
C THR A 75 -16.88 22.23 3.23
N THR A 76 -16.09 21.34 3.84
CA THR A 76 -16.52 20.60 5.03
C THR A 76 -16.77 21.51 6.23
N LEU A 77 -15.97 22.57 6.40
CA LEU A 77 -16.13 23.53 7.48
C LEU A 77 -17.41 24.35 7.30
N VAL A 78 -17.69 24.83 6.08
CA VAL A 78 -18.93 25.54 5.76
C VAL A 78 -20.15 24.63 5.98
N LEU A 79 -20.08 23.37 5.54
CA LEU A 79 -21.16 22.42 5.77
C LEU A 79 -21.38 22.17 7.26
N ALA A 80 -20.30 21.95 8.03
CA ALA A 80 -20.37 21.75 9.47
C ALA A 80 -21.01 22.97 10.18
N ALA A 81 -20.61 24.19 9.80
CA ALA A 81 -21.18 25.41 10.33
C ALA A 81 -22.68 25.54 10.01
N TYR A 82 -23.11 25.13 8.81
CA TYR A 82 -24.52 25.09 8.46
C TYR A 82 -25.29 24.10 9.34
N THR A 83 -24.81 22.85 9.44
CA THR A 83 -25.46 21.80 10.24
C THR A 83 -25.42 22.05 11.76
N SER A 84 -24.46 22.82 12.28
CA SER A 84 -24.41 23.13 13.72
C SER A 84 -25.13 24.42 14.09
N GLY A 85 -25.34 25.33 13.12
CA GLY A 85 -25.95 26.63 13.36
C GLY A 85 -27.42 26.76 12.92
N PHE A 86 -27.85 25.99 11.92
CA PHE A 86 -29.19 26.10 11.33
C PHE A 86 -30.05 24.83 11.46
N ASP A 87 -29.49 23.73 11.96
CA ASP A 87 -30.23 22.53 12.41
C ASP A 87 -30.53 22.62 13.91
#